data_AF-A0A5E4K6S5-F1
#
_entry.id   AF-A0A5E4K6S5-F1
#
_cell.length_a   1.000
_cell.length_b   1.000
_cell.length_c   1.000
_cell.angle_alpha   90.00
_cell.angle_beta   90.00
_cell.angle_gamma   90.00
#
_symmetry.space_group_name_H-M   'P 1'
#
loop_
_entity.id
_entity.type
_entity.pdbx_description
1 polymer ?
#
loop_
_entity_poly.entity_id
_entity_poly.type
_entity_poly.pdbx_seq_one_letter_code
_entity_poly.pdbx_strand_id
1 'polypeptide(L)'
;MENTVNIILLACSVISGFIGYIFVMKIFFVWNRVDLNLLKARVFLDPKFLVRNWAFIFTTGAFIVMRRLLELFDVLKILVLKDISVIFDLMGLAVVVSLVIMAYFWYKIINSSLEHNPEKDAPKK
;
A
#
# COMPACT_ATOMS: atom_id res chain seq x y z
N MET A 1 13.28 5.00 -27.07
CA MET A 1 11.94 4.60 -26.57
C MET A 1 12.00 4.17 -25.11
N GLU A 2 13.00 3.39 -24.68
CA GLU A 2 13.17 2.93 -23.28
C GLU A 2 13.19 4.05 -22.25
N ASN A 3 13.92 5.14 -22.52
CA ASN A 3 13.95 6.29 -21.62
C ASN A 3 12.57 6.93 -21.41
N THR A 4 11.73 6.97 -22.46
CA THR A 4 10.37 7.54 -22.37
C THR A 4 9.47 6.66 -21.50
N VAL A 5 9.57 5.33 -21.66
CA VAL A 5 8.79 4.38 -20.85
C VAL A 5 9.17 4.46 -19.38
N ASN A 6 10.47 4.51 -19.07
CA ASN A 6 10.95 4.63 -17.68
C ASN A 6 10.49 5.94 -17.04
N ILE A 7 10.54 7.06 -17.77
CA ILE A 7 10.03 8.35 -17.28
C ILE A 7 8.53 8.28 -16.96
N ILE A 8 7.73 7.63 -17.82
CA ILE A 8 6.29 7.46 -17.58
C ILE A 8 6.04 6.58 -16.35
N LEU A 9 6.75 5.46 -16.22
CA LEU A 9 6.62 4.55 -15.07
C LEU A 9 6.99 5.27 -13.76
N LEU A 10 8.08 6.05 -13.78
CA LEU A 10 8.52 6.83 -12.64
C LEU A 10 7.50 7.91 -12.26
N ALA A 11 6.97 8.65 -13.23
CA ALA A 11 5.93 9.66 -13.00
C ALA A 11 4.66 9.04 -12.39
N CYS A 12 4.19 7.91 -12.93
CA CYS A 12 3.06 7.15 -12.37
C CYS A 12 3.32 6.70 -10.93
N SER A 13 4.55 6.26 -10.63
CA SER A 13 4.95 5.83 -9.29
C SER A 13 4.93 7.00 -8.31
N VAL A 14 5.45 8.16 -8.71
CA VAL A 14 5.44 9.38 -7.89
C VAL A 14 4.00 9.83 -7.60
N ILE A 15 3.15 9.91 -8.62
CA ILE A 15 1.73 10.30 -8.46
C ILE A 15 1.01 9.32 -7.53
N SER A 16 1.21 8.02 -7.73
CA SER A 16 0.63 6.97 -6.89
C SER A 16 1.13 7.09 -5.44
N GLY A 17 2.41 7.37 -5.24
CA GLY A 17 3.01 7.61 -3.93
C GLY A 17 2.35 8.77 -3.19
N PHE A 18 2.09 9.90 -3.87
CA PHE A 18 1.37 11.03 -3.28
C PHE A 18 -0.07 10.66 -2.89
N ILE A 19 -0.77 9.90 -3.72
CA ILE A 19 -2.13 9.41 -3.40
C ILE A 19 -2.10 8.54 -2.14
N GLY A 20 -1.16 7.60 -2.07
CA GLY A 20 -0.96 6.75 -0.90
C GLY A 20 -0.65 7.56 0.36
N TYR A 21 0.23 8.55 0.24
CA TYR A 21 0.58 9.44 1.35
C TYR A 21 -0.64 10.21 1.88
N ILE A 22 -1.51 10.72 1.00
CA ILE A 22 -2.76 11.38 1.40
C ILE A 22 -3.65 10.42 2.21
N PHE A 23 -3.78 9.16 1.80
CA PHE A 23 -4.56 8.18 2.56
C PHE A 23 -3.94 7.89 3.93
N VAL A 24 -2.61 7.70 4.01
CA VAL A 24 -1.92 7.48 5.28
C VAL A 24 -2.09 8.66 6.23
N MET A 25 -1.97 9.89 5.73
CA MET A 25 -2.18 11.10 6.54
C MET A 25 -3.62 11.17 7.06
N LYS A 26 -4.63 10.90 6.21
CA LYS A 26 -6.03 10.84 6.65
C LYS A 26 -6.25 9.79 7.74
N ILE A 27 -5.68 8.59 7.55
CA ILE A 27 -5.73 7.52 8.55
C ILE A 27 -5.11 7.98 9.85
N PHE A 28 -3.92 8.60 9.80
CA PHE A 28 -3.19 9.07 10.98
C PHE A 28 -3.98 10.12 11.78
N PHE A 29 -4.58 11.10 11.12
CA PHE A 29 -5.43 12.10 11.78
C PHE A 29 -6.67 11.50 12.44
N VAL A 30 -7.25 10.48 11.81
CA VAL A 30 -8.45 9.81 12.31
C VAL A 30 -8.12 8.79 13.40
N TRP A 31 -6.90 8.24 13.41
CA TRP A 31 -6.48 7.15 14.28
C TRP A 31 -6.72 7.46 15.77
N ASN A 32 -6.44 8.70 16.19
CA ASN A 32 -6.66 9.14 17.58
C ASN A 32 -8.13 9.28 17.98
N ARG A 33 -9.07 9.25 17.02
CA ARG A 33 -10.52 9.38 17.25
C ARG A 33 -11.27 8.06 17.17
N VAL A 34 -10.60 6.98 16.76
CA VAL A 34 -11.24 5.67 16.58
C VAL A 34 -10.94 4.79 17.78
N ASP A 35 -11.97 4.16 18.34
CA ASP A 35 -11.79 3.12 19.34
C ASP A 35 -11.08 1.92 18.71
N LEU A 36 -9.86 1.66 19.17
CA LEU A 36 -9.02 0.57 18.70
C LEU A 36 -9.69 -0.80 18.87
N ASN A 37 -10.53 -0.98 19.90
CA ASN A 37 -11.23 -2.24 20.13
C ASN A 37 -12.31 -2.47 19.07
N LEU A 38 -13.04 -1.41 18.71
CA LEU A 38 -14.07 -1.46 17.67
C LEU A 38 -13.44 -1.66 16.28
N LEU A 39 -12.32 -0.99 16.01
CA LEU A 39 -11.57 -1.17 14.77
C LEU A 39 -11.03 -2.60 14.66
N LYS A 40 -10.44 -3.13 15.74
CA LYS A 40 -9.95 -4.51 15.81
C LYS A 40 -11.08 -5.50 15.53
N ALA A 41 -12.22 -5.36 16.21
CA ALA A 41 -13.38 -6.21 15.97
C ALA A 41 -13.82 -6.19 14.50
N ARG A 42 -13.92 -5.01 13.89
CA ARG A 42 -14.32 -4.88 12.47
C ARG A 42 -13.31 -5.52 11.52
N VAL A 43 -12.02 -5.33 11.76
CA VAL A 43 -10.95 -5.94 10.96
C VAL A 43 -10.96 -7.46 11.07
N PHE A 44 -11.21 -8.01 12.26
CA PHE A 44 -11.31 -9.47 12.46
C PHE A 44 -12.60 -10.08 11.91
N LEU A 45 -13.71 -9.33 11.92
CA LEU A 45 -15.00 -9.79 11.40
C LEU A 45 -15.08 -9.75 9.87
N ASP A 46 -14.19 -9.05 9.18
CA ASP A 46 -14.08 -9.05 7.73
C ASP A 46 -12.95 -9.99 7.25
N PRO A 47 -13.23 -11.29 7.05
CA PRO A 47 -12.22 -12.25 6.59
C PRO A 47 -11.71 -11.91 5.18
N LYS A 48 -12.52 -11.23 4.35
CA LYS A 48 -12.09 -10.82 3.00
C LYS A 48 -11.05 -9.72 3.09
N PHE A 49 -11.19 -8.79 4.02
CA PHE A 49 -10.18 -7.77 4.30
C PHE A 49 -8.88 -8.42 4.78
N LEU A 50 -8.95 -9.35 5.73
CA LEU A 50 -7.76 -9.99 6.29
C LEU A 50 -6.96 -10.74 5.20
N VAL A 51 -7.62 -11.54 4.37
CA VAL A 51 -6.99 -12.27 3.25
C VAL A 51 -6.39 -11.30 2.23
N ARG A 52 -7.12 -10.24 1.84
CA ARG A 52 -6.60 -9.25 0.89
C ARG A 52 -5.39 -8.51 1.44
N ASN A 53 -5.45 -8.08 2.70
CA ASN A 53 -4.35 -7.38 3.35
C ASN A 53 -3.09 -8.26 3.41
N TRP A 54 -3.25 -9.53 3.81
CA TRP A 54 -2.15 -10.50 3.77
C TRP A 54 -1.60 -10.73 2.36
N ALA A 55 -2.47 -10.83 1.36
CA ALA A 55 -2.04 -10.98 -0.03
C ALA A 55 -1.23 -9.76 -0.50
N PHE A 56 -1.64 -8.54 -0.17
CA PHE A 56 -0.88 -7.33 -0.51
C PHE A 56 0.47 -7.28 0.21
N ILE A 57 0.52 -7.60 1.51
CA ILE A 57 1.77 -7.64 2.27
C ILE A 57 2.73 -8.68 1.68
N PHE A 58 2.23 -9.90 1.44
CA PHE A 58 3.02 -10.99 0.87
C PHE A 58 3.55 -10.64 -0.52
N THR A 59 2.69 -10.14 -1.40
CA THR A 59 3.06 -9.79 -2.79
C THR A 59 4.07 -8.65 -2.83
N THR A 60 3.84 -7.61 -2.01
CA THR A 60 4.77 -6.47 -1.87
C THR A 60 6.12 -6.94 -1.35
N GLY A 61 6.13 -7.76 -0.29
CA GLY A 61 7.35 -8.35 0.27
C GLY A 61 8.09 -9.21 -0.74
N ALA A 62 7.37 -10.06 -1.48
CA ALA A 62 7.95 -10.91 -2.53
C ALA A 62 8.61 -10.08 -3.63
N PHE A 63 7.97 -9.01 -4.10
CA PHE A 63 8.58 -8.12 -5.10
C PHE A 63 9.83 -7.41 -4.57
N ILE A 64 9.82 -6.96 -3.31
CA ILE A 64 10.99 -6.33 -2.70
C ILE A 64 12.14 -7.34 -2.60
N VAL A 65 11.88 -8.54 -2.10
CA VAL A 65 12.91 -9.61 -1.99
C VAL A 65 13.44 -9.99 -3.36
N MET A 66 12.57 -10.21 -4.34
CA MET A 66 12.96 -10.56 -5.71
C MET A 66 13.84 -9.47 -6.33
N ARG A 67 13.50 -8.20 -6.15
CA ARG A 67 14.34 -7.07 -6.61
C ARG A 67 15.72 -7.12 -5.96
N ARG A 68 15.80 -7.32 -4.64
CA ARG A 68 17.07 -7.40 -3.91
C ARG A 68 17.91 -8.61 -4.31
N LEU A 69 17.28 -9.75 -4.62
CA LEU A 69 17.99 -10.93 -5.14
C LEU A 69 18.60 -10.66 -6.52
N LEU A 70 17.86 -9.98 -7.41
CA LEU A 70 18.37 -9.62 -8.73
C LEU A 70 19.52 -8.61 -8.64
N GLU A 71 19.38 -7.59 -7.79
CA GLU A 71 20.48 -6.66 -7.48
C GLU A 71 21.72 -7.39 -6.90
N LEU A 72 21.50 -8.39 -6.03
CA LEU A 72 22.59 -9.19 -5.48
C LEU A 72 23.30 -10.03 -6.54
N PHE A 73 22.56 -10.66 -7.46
CA PHE A 73 23.16 -11.45 -8.55
C PHE A 73 23.96 -10.61 -9.53
N ASP A 74 23.54 -9.37 -9.77
CA ASP A 74 24.27 -8.40 -10.58
C ASP A 74 25.60 -8.00 -9.90
N VAL A 75 25.57 -7.70 -8.60
CA VAL A 75 26.78 -7.39 -7.81
C VAL A 75 27.76 -8.57 -7.78
N LEU A 76 27.25 -9.79 -7.65
CA LEU A 76 28.06 -11.01 -7.66
C LEU A 76 28.55 -11.39 -9.06
N LYS A 77 28.13 -10.66 -10.11
CA LYS A 77 28.41 -10.96 -11.53
C LYS A 77 28.02 -12.38 -11.95
N ILE A 78 27.07 -12.99 -11.23
CA ILE A 78 26.54 -14.34 -11.51
C ILE A 78 25.60 -14.28 -12.72
N LEU A 79 24.89 -13.16 -12.88
CA LEU A 79 23.93 -12.94 -13.95
C LEU A 79 24.18 -11.53 -14.52
N VAL A 80 24.76 -11.44 -15.72
CA VAL A 80 24.91 -10.15 -16.42
C VAL A 80 23.58 -9.82 -17.06
N LEU A 81 22.81 -9.02 -16.35
CA LEU A 81 21.50 -8.64 -16.79
C LEU A 81 21.56 -7.31 -17.54
N LYS A 82 21.63 -7.38 -18.87
CA LYS A 82 21.40 -6.19 -19.72
C LYS A 82 19.91 -5.84 -19.73
N ASP A 83 19.60 -4.56 -19.57
CA ASP A 83 18.27 -3.95 -19.74
C ASP A 83 17.13 -4.41 -18.78
N ILE A 84 17.41 -4.68 -17.50
CA ILE A 84 16.34 -4.92 -16.49
C ILE A 84 15.69 -3.64 -15.96
N SER A 85 16.21 -2.45 -16.29
CA SER A 85 15.78 -1.21 -15.62
C SER A 85 14.26 -1.04 -15.70
N VAL A 86 13.66 -1.38 -16.85
CA VAL A 86 12.22 -1.38 -17.06
C VAL A 86 11.48 -2.35 -16.12
N ILE A 87 12.03 -3.55 -15.93
CA ILE A 87 11.45 -4.57 -15.03
C ILE A 87 11.53 -4.09 -13.57
N PHE A 88 12.64 -3.48 -13.17
CA PHE A 88 12.78 -2.92 -11.83
C PHE A 88 11.84 -1.74 -11.57
N ASP A 89 11.66 -0.86 -12.56
CA ASP A 89 10.71 0.24 -12.50
C ASP A 89 9.26 -0.27 -12.43
N LEU A 90 8.94 -1.32 -13.19
CA LEU A 90 7.63 -1.97 -13.17
C LEU A 90 7.36 -2.66 -11.82
N MET A 91 8.33 -3.40 -11.27
CA MET A 91 8.24 -3.99 -9.94
C MET A 91 8.08 -2.92 -8.87
N GLY A 92 8.81 -1.80 -8.99
CA GLY A 92 8.67 -0.65 -8.11
C GLY A 92 7.28 -0.05 -8.16
N LEU A 93 6.73 0.16 -9.36
CA LEU A 93 5.37 0.66 -9.54
C LEU A 93 4.33 -0.31 -8.97
N ALA A 94 4.48 -1.62 -9.19
CA ALA A 94 3.59 -2.64 -8.66
C ALA A 94 3.57 -2.64 -7.12
N VAL A 95 4.73 -2.47 -6.48
CA VAL A 95 4.86 -2.30 -5.03
C VAL A 95 4.12 -1.05 -4.56
N VAL A 96 4.35 0.11 -5.19
CA VAL A 96 3.70 1.37 -4.81
C VAL A 96 2.18 1.26 -4.96
N VAL A 97 1.69 0.76 -6.09
CA VAL A 97 0.24 0.59 -6.33
C VAL A 97 -0.38 -0.36 -5.31
N SER A 98 0.30 -1.47 -4.98
CA SER A 98 -0.16 -2.42 -3.95
C SER A 98 -0.30 -1.75 -2.59
N LEU A 99 0.68 -0.94 -2.19
CA LEU A 99 0.65 -0.19 -0.94
C LEU A 99 -0.46 0.87 -0.92
N VAL A 100 -0.69 1.56 -2.04
CA VAL A 100 -1.78 2.56 -2.16
C VAL A 100 -3.14 1.89 -2.03
N ILE A 101 -3.35 0.76 -2.71
CA ILE A 101 -4.60 -0.01 -2.61
C ILE A 101 -4.81 -0.51 -1.18
N MET A 102 -3.76 -1.01 -0.53
CA MET A 102 -3.80 -1.43 0.86
C MET A 102 -4.18 -0.26 1.78
N ALA A 103 -3.55 0.91 1.62
CA ALA A 103 -3.89 2.12 2.37
C ALA A 103 -5.34 2.56 2.14
N TYR A 104 -5.85 2.46 0.92
CA TYR A 104 -7.25 2.75 0.62
C TYR A 104 -8.22 1.79 1.35
N PHE A 105 -7.94 0.49 1.39
CA PHE A 105 -8.80 -0.45 2.13
C PHE A 105 -8.80 -0.16 3.63
N TRP A 106 -7.64 0.18 4.21
CA TRP A 106 -7.56 0.63 5.59
C TRP A 106 -8.37 1.91 5.83
N TYR A 107 -8.21 2.92 4.96
CA TYR A 107 -8.98 4.16 5.03
C TYR A 107 -10.49 3.88 5.00
N LYS A 108 -10.96 2.99 4.12
CA LYS A 108 -12.38 2.64 4.01
C LYS A 108 -12.93 2.01 5.30
N ILE A 109 -12.20 1.08 5.91
CA ILE A 109 -12.61 0.43 7.16
C ILE A 109 -12.66 1.44 8.30
N ILE A 110 -11.63 2.29 8.40
CA ILE A 110 -11.54 3.29 9.45
C ILE A 110 -12.64 4.34 9.31
N ASN A 111 -12.89 4.86 8.10
CA ASN A 111 -13.94 5.85 7.86
C ASN A 111 -15.33 5.29 8.15
N SER A 112 -15.62 4.06 7.72
CA SER A 112 -16.89 3.41 8.04
C SER A 112 -17.07 3.15 9.54
N SER A 113 -15.98 3.07 10.31
CA SER A 113 -16.03 2.88 11.77
C SER A 113 -16.38 4.18 12.49
N LEU A 114 -15.94 5.32 11.95
CA LEU A 114 -16.32 6.64 12.46
C LEU A 114 -17.80 6.98 12.22
N GLU A 115 -18.34 6.63 11.06
CA GLU A 115 -19.75 6.90 10.72
C GLU A 115 -20.74 6.15 11.61
N HIS A 116 -20.31 5.06 12.25
CA HIS A 116 -21.16 4.24 13.10
C HIS A 116 -20.95 4.48 14.60
N ASN A 117 -20.32 5.60 14.99
CA ASN A 117 -20.10 5.93 16.39
C ASN A 117 -21.35 6.62 16.99
N PRO A 118 -22.13 5.95 17.85
CA PRO A 118 -23.42 6.45 18.37
C PRO A 118 -23.26 7.66 19.30
N GLU A 119 -22.04 8.01 19.72
CA GLU A 119 -21.78 9.20 20.55
C GLU A 119 -22.06 10.51 19.80
N LYS A 120 -22.02 10.50 18.46
CA LYS A 120 -22.37 11.67 17.64
C LYS A 120 -23.89 11.92 17.56
N ASP A 121 -24.68 10.89 17.85
CA ASP A 121 -26.15 10.90 17.81
C ASP A 121 -26.78 11.06 19.21
N ALA A 122 -25.96 11.15 20.26
CA ALA A 122 -26.46 11.44 21.59
C ALA A 122 -26.90 12.92 21.67
N PRO A 123 -28.17 13.23 22.01
CA PRO A 123 -28.59 14.60 22.24
C PRO A 123 -27.75 15.15 23.39
N LYS A 124 -27.07 16.28 23.16
CA LYS A 124 -26.42 17.05 24.22
C LYS A 124 -27.47 17.37 25.28
N LYS A 125 -27.32 16.78 26.47
CA LYS A 125 -28.11 17.16 27.64
C LYS A 125 -27.69 18.54 28.12
#